data_AF-A0A0F8DBD1-F1
#
_entry.id   AF-A0A0F8DBD1-F1
#
_cell.length_a   1.000
_cell.length_b   1.000
_cell.length_c   1.000
_cell.angle_alpha   90.00
_cell.angle_beta   90.00
_cell.angle_gamma   90.00
#
_symmetry.space_group_name_H-M   'P 1'
#
loop_
_entity.id
_entity.type
_entity.pdbx_description
1 polymer ?
#
loop_
_entity_poly.entity_id
_entity_poly.type
_entity_poly.pdbx_seq_one_letter_code
_entity_poly.pdbx_strand_id
1 'polypeptide(L)'
;MKDEIFLLDLISHRRLKKTSGTYKKLYKYAICGIFINIIYGKHYTDMQCDNIRFLISFLKSPPKKTDVDLVFKIISTNVNSSLENSHFKKPYDNIFLGNVITFLRCRLKEIDNNEISLFQIKEISQIFDVNKYYGISCLTDHHWVQFSLDQPITVTFPEYILFNDLKVQWNYYLDVRTNLSNSQTDIKDMQDKYEYLKDNQNRHDSYSLGALHRTLIILCVSFVEAYLYDLLLSITENLSYNENINLDMNKRKIQDKEIVDRVLFKLFPNIKNDAKIGELFTKYKEVINIRDRYIHASAFIDPSSKESELKPLLKLNEKSLVESLQLSVDFVKKINELLPEELKILYWMDSNKTDENYNTAINFNNFSKLTLINSKSHFNQRDYYNP
;
A
#
# COMPACT_ATOMS: atom_id res chain seq x y z
N MET A 1 -28.68 9.43 7.24
CA MET A 1 -28.19 8.19 7.88
C MET A 1 -26.95 7.83 7.11
N LYS A 2 -25.80 7.61 7.76
CA LYS A 2 -24.58 7.22 7.05
C LYS A 2 -24.79 5.85 6.38
N ASP A 3 -24.17 5.64 5.22
CA ASP A 3 -24.43 4.47 4.37
C ASP A 3 -24.09 3.15 5.08
N GLU A 4 -23.00 3.13 5.85
CA GLU A 4 -22.56 2.00 6.66
C GLU A 4 -23.57 1.63 7.77
N ILE A 5 -24.16 2.62 8.46
CA ILE A 5 -25.19 2.39 9.49
C ILE A 5 -26.44 1.79 8.85
N PHE A 6 -26.83 2.31 7.69
CA PHE A 6 -27.96 1.80 6.93
C PHE A 6 -27.74 0.35 6.47
N LEU A 7 -26.56 0.06 5.91
CA LEU A 7 -26.18 -1.29 5.50
C LEU A 7 -26.11 -2.25 6.69
N LEU A 8 -25.57 -1.82 7.84
CA LEU A 8 -25.50 -2.62 9.06
C LEU A 8 -26.88 -3.03 9.57
N ASP A 9 -27.86 -2.12 9.52
CA ASP A 9 -29.24 -2.45 9.86
C ASP A 9 -29.83 -3.45 8.86
N LEU A 10 -29.67 -3.21 7.55
CA LEU A 10 -30.12 -4.11 6.47
C LEU A 10 -29.59 -5.53 6.67
N ILE A 11 -28.31 -5.68 6.96
CA ILE A 11 -27.69 -6.98 7.12
C ILE A 11 -27.80 -7.51 8.55
N SER A 12 -28.47 -6.86 9.49
CA SER A 12 -28.48 -7.25 10.91
C SER A 12 -29.06 -8.65 11.17
N HIS A 13 -28.63 -9.29 12.26
CA HIS A 13 -29.21 -10.57 12.68
C HIS A 13 -30.71 -10.46 12.93
N ARG A 14 -31.17 -9.31 13.45
CA ARG A 14 -32.57 -9.01 13.69
C ARG A 14 -33.39 -9.11 12.40
N ARG A 15 -32.91 -8.52 11.30
CA ARG A 15 -33.60 -8.58 10.00
C ARG A 15 -33.58 -9.98 9.39
N LEU A 16 -32.44 -10.67 9.43
CA LEU A 16 -32.34 -12.06 8.95
C LEU A 16 -33.28 -13.02 9.68
N LYS A 17 -33.46 -12.85 11.00
CA LYS A 17 -34.35 -13.70 11.81
C LYS A 17 -35.84 -13.55 11.45
N LYS A 18 -36.24 -12.44 10.82
CA LYS A 18 -37.62 -12.23 10.34
C LYS A 18 -37.96 -13.03 9.07
N THR A 19 -36.98 -13.67 8.45
CA THR A 19 -37.15 -14.46 7.23
C THR A 19 -36.86 -15.93 7.50
N SER A 20 -37.54 -16.84 6.81
CA SER A 20 -37.36 -18.29 6.93
C SER A 20 -37.40 -18.97 5.56
N GLY A 21 -36.89 -20.21 5.48
CA GLY A 21 -36.92 -21.01 4.25
C GLY A 21 -36.29 -20.32 3.02
N THR A 22 -36.97 -20.40 1.87
CA THR A 22 -36.53 -19.79 0.59
C THR A 22 -36.39 -18.28 0.68
N TYR A 23 -37.25 -17.59 1.43
CA TYR A 23 -37.16 -16.13 1.63
C TYR A 23 -35.83 -15.73 2.26
N LYS A 24 -35.38 -16.50 3.26
CA LYS A 24 -34.08 -16.25 3.90
C LYS A 24 -32.93 -16.49 2.95
N LYS A 25 -33.00 -17.52 2.11
CA LYS A 25 -31.97 -17.80 1.09
C LYS A 25 -31.90 -16.66 0.06
N LEU A 26 -33.05 -16.26 -0.49
CA LEU A 26 -33.17 -15.14 -1.42
C LEU A 26 -32.58 -13.85 -0.83
N TYR A 27 -32.93 -13.53 0.41
CA TYR A 27 -32.41 -12.34 1.10
C TYR A 27 -30.88 -12.39 1.25
N LYS A 28 -30.31 -13.55 1.58
CA LYS A 28 -28.85 -13.73 1.65
C LYS A 28 -28.17 -13.54 0.29
N TYR A 29 -28.74 -14.05 -0.79
CA TYR A 29 -28.21 -13.82 -2.14
C TYR A 29 -28.22 -12.34 -2.53
N ALA A 30 -29.29 -11.62 -2.22
CA ALA A 30 -29.36 -10.19 -2.48
C ALA A 30 -28.32 -9.39 -1.66
N ILE A 31 -28.05 -9.76 -0.40
CA ILE A 31 -26.92 -9.18 0.35
C ILE A 31 -25.58 -9.51 -0.30
N CYS A 32 -25.42 -10.72 -0.83
CA CYS A 32 -24.20 -11.11 -1.53
C CYS A 32 -23.99 -10.27 -2.80
N GLY A 33 -25.05 -9.92 -3.54
CA GLY A 33 -24.97 -8.95 -4.64
C GLY A 33 -24.46 -7.57 -4.21
N ILE A 34 -24.91 -7.07 -3.05
CA ILE A 34 -24.37 -5.84 -2.46
C ILE A 34 -22.88 -5.99 -2.11
N PHE A 35 -22.49 -7.12 -1.53
CA PHE A 35 -21.11 -7.38 -1.17
C PHE A 35 -20.18 -7.34 -2.39
N ILE A 36 -20.57 -8.00 -3.49
CA ILE A 36 -19.82 -7.99 -4.75
C ILE A 36 -19.59 -6.55 -5.21
N ASN A 37 -20.62 -5.71 -5.20
CA ASN A 37 -20.47 -4.33 -5.65
C ASN A 37 -19.51 -3.53 -4.76
N ILE A 38 -19.58 -3.70 -3.44
CA ILE A 38 -18.70 -2.99 -2.52
C ILE A 38 -17.24 -3.38 -2.79
N ILE A 39 -16.91 -4.67 -2.85
CA ILE A 39 -15.51 -5.08 -3.02
C ILE A 39 -14.90 -4.64 -4.38
N TYR A 40 -15.74 -4.41 -5.40
CA TYR A 40 -15.33 -3.92 -6.72
C TYR A 40 -15.43 -2.38 -6.85
N GLY A 41 -15.69 -1.64 -5.77
CA GLY A 41 -15.78 -0.18 -5.80
C GLY A 41 -17.00 0.36 -6.55
N LYS A 42 -18.07 -0.44 -6.64
CA LYS A 42 -19.32 -0.10 -7.34
C LYS A 42 -20.43 0.30 -6.38
N HIS A 43 -20.09 0.73 -5.16
CA HIS A 43 -21.07 1.08 -4.13
C HIS A 43 -21.97 2.26 -4.55
N TYR A 44 -21.42 3.25 -5.25
CA TYR A 44 -22.16 4.44 -5.70
C TYR A 44 -22.71 4.32 -7.13
N THR A 45 -23.01 3.10 -7.58
CA THR A 45 -23.58 2.84 -8.92
C THR A 45 -25.08 2.57 -8.87
N ASP A 46 -25.78 2.81 -9.99
CA ASP A 46 -27.21 2.49 -10.12
C ASP A 46 -27.52 1.02 -9.80
N MET A 47 -26.62 0.11 -10.20
CA MET A 47 -26.75 -1.32 -9.89
C MET A 47 -26.79 -1.59 -8.39
N GLN A 48 -26.00 -0.85 -7.61
CA GLN A 48 -26.03 -0.95 -6.14
C GLN A 48 -27.32 -0.36 -5.57
N CYS A 49 -27.79 0.77 -6.10
CA CYS A 49 -29.08 1.34 -5.70
C CYS A 49 -30.22 0.34 -5.93
N ASP A 50 -30.22 -0.37 -7.07
CA ASP A 50 -31.25 -1.36 -7.39
C ASP A 50 -31.20 -2.58 -6.46
N ASN A 51 -30.00 -3.07 -6.14
CA ASN A 51 -29.81 -4.14 -5.15
C ASN A 51 -30.36 -3.74 -3.76
N ILE A 52 -30.09 -2.50 -3.33
CA ILE A 52 -30.60 -1.95 -2.07
C ILE A 52 -32.13 -1.81 -2.11
N ARG A 53 -32.67 -1.22 -3.18
CA ARG A 53 -34.13 -1.04 -3.38
C ARG A 53 -34.85 -2.39 -3.34
N PHE A 54 -34.29 -3.40 -4.00
CA PHE A 54 -34.82 -4.77 -3.96
C PHE A 54 -34.90 -5.30 -2.51
N LEU A 55 -33.83 -5.19 -1.72
CA LEU A 55 -33.83 -5.63 -0.32
C LEU A 55 -34.84 -4.86 0.55
N ILE A 56 -34.95 -3.54 0.38
CA ILE A 56 -35.92 -2.73 1.12
C ILE A 56 -37.34 -3.16 0.75
N SER A 57 -37.62 -3.29 -0.55
CA SER A 57 -38.93 -3.71 -1.07
C SER A 57 -39.30 -5.10 -0.54
N PHE A 58 -38.37 -6.04 -0.60
CA PHE A 58 -38.55 -7.39 -0.10
C PHE A 58 -38.93 -7.45 1.39
N LEU A 59 -38.35 -6.56 2.21
CA LEU A 59 -38.68 -6.49 3.64
C LEU A 59 -40.04 -5.84 3.92
N LYS A 60 -40.47 -4.89 3.08
CA LYS A 60 -41.76 -4.19 3.23
C LYS A 60 -42.91 -5.02 2.67
N SER A 61 -42.69 -5.69 1.54
CA SER A 61 -43.71 -6.41 0.78
C SER A 61 -43.07 -7.64 0.12
N PRO A 62 -42.84 -8.72 0.90
CA PRO A 62 -42.21 -9.92 0.36
C PRO A 62 -43.06 -10.51 -0.78
N PRO A 63 -42.42 -11.09 -1.81
CA PRO A 63 -43.13 -11.72 -2.92
C PRO A 63 -44.07 -12.81 -2.42
N LYS A 64 -45.15 -13.06 -3.15
CA LYS A 64 -46.09 -14.13 -2.80
C LYS A 64 -45.37 -15.47 -2.80
N LYS A 65 -45.86 -16.42 -1.98
CA LYS A 65 -45.29 -17.77 -1.88
C LYS A 65 -45.27 -18.51 -3.23
N THR A 66 -46.18 -18.19 -4.15
CA THR A 66 -46.22 -18.74 -5.51
C THR A 66 -45.07 -18.25 -6.39
N ASP A 67 -44.55 -17.06 -6.11
CA ASP A 67 -43.60 -16.36 -6.99
C ASP A 67 -42.18 -16.37 -6.40
N VAL A 68 -42.04 -16.65 -5.11
CA VAL A 68 -40.75 -16.62 -4.40
C VAL A 68 -39.71 -17.55 -5.00
N ASP A 69 -40.12 -18.72 -5.51
CA ASP A 69 -39.21 -19.68 -6.10
C ASP A 69 -38.69 -19.20 -7.47
N LEU A 70 -39.55 -18.52 -8.26
CA LEU A 70 -39.15 -17.90 -9.52
C LEU A 70 -38.19 -16.74 -9.28
N VAL A 71 -38.51 -15.85 -8.34
CA VAL A 71 -37.64 -14.72 -7.96
C VAL A 71 -36.31 -15.24 -7.41
N PHE A 72 -36.36 -16.28 -6.57
CA PHE A 72 -35.15 -16.93 -6.06
C PHE A 72 -34.29 -17.48 -7.19
N LYS A 73 -34.88 -18.16 -8.18
CA LYS A 73 -34.14 -18.68 -9.33
C LYS A 73 -33.46 -17.57 -10.11
N ILE A 74 -34.15 -16.46 -10.40
CA ILE A 74 -33.59 -15.33 -11.15
C ILE A 74 -32.41 -14.69 -10.38
N ILE A 75 -32.65 -14.32 -9.12
CA ILE A 75 -31.63 -13.63 -8.30
C ILE A 75 -30.43 -14.54 -8.04
N SER A 76 -30.66 -15.81 -7.66
CA SER A 76 -29.56 -16.75 -7.42
C SER A 76 -28.75 -17.02 -8.68
N THR A 77 -29.38 -17.10 -9.86
CA THR A 77 -28.66 -17.27 -11.14
C THR A 77 -27.78 -16.07 -11.44
N ASN A 78 -28.31 -14.85 -11.30
CA ASN A 78 -27.57 -13.62 -11.57
C ASN A 78 -26.39 -13.44 -10.60
N VAL A 79 -26.63 -13.68 -9.30
CA VAL A 79 -25.59 -13.57 -8.28
C VAL A 79 -24.54 -14.67 -8.45
N ASN A 80 -24.93 -15.92 -8.70
CA ASN A 80 -23.96 -17.01 -8.95
C ASN A 80 -23.10 -16.73 -10.19
N SER A 81 -23.71 -16.21 -11.26
CA SER A 81 -22.97 -15.83 -12.47
C SER A 81 -21.96 -14.70 -12.18
N SER A 82 -22.37 -13.73 -11.35
CA SER A 82 -21.48 -12.64 -10.93
C SER A 82 -20.33 -13.17 -10.06
N LEU A 83 -20.62 -14.03 -9.08
CA LEU A 83 -19.61 -14.66 -8.21
C LEU A 83 -18.59 -15.46 -9.03
N GLU A 84 -19.06 -16.23 -10.01
CA GLU A 84 -18.22 -17.05 -10.89
C GLU A 84 -17.29 -16.19 -11.74
N ASN A 85 -17.80 -15.09 -12.28
CA ASN A 85 -17.03 -14.14 -13.09
C ASN A 85 -16.13 -13.21 -12.25
N SER A 86 -16.28 -13.21 -10.92
CA SER A 86 -15.63 -12.27 -10.00
C SER A 86 -14.69 -12.94 -9.01
N HIS A 87 -14.10 -14.09 -9.34
CA HIS A 87 -13.06 -14.79 -8.55
C HIS A 87 -13.50 -15.26 -7.15
N PHE A 88 -14.78 -15.51 -6.93
CA PHE A 88 -15.28 -16.08 -5.68
C PHE A 88 -15.19 -17.61 -5.65
N LYS A 89 -14.92 -18.16 -4.47
CA LYS A 89 -14.73 -19.61 -4.29
C LYS A 89 -16.06 -20.37 -4.20
N LYS A 90 -16.20 -21.41 -5.03
CA LYS A 90 -17.31 -22.37 -4.98
C LYS A 90 -17.12 -23.37 -3.81
N PRO A 91 -18.19 -23.97 -3.26
CA PRO A 91 -19.61 -23.83 -3.65
C PRO A 91 -20.32 -22.60 -3.03
N TYR A 92 -21.26 -21.99 -3.76
CA TYR A 92 -22.08 -20.84 -3.30
C TYR A 92 -23.28 -21.27 -2.45
N ASP A 93 -23.00 -22.06 -1.41
CA ASP A 93 -24.02 -22.61 -0.53
C ASP A 93 -24.41 -21.66 0.62
N ASN A 94 -25.23 -22.14 1.55
CA ASN A 94 -25.68 -21.34 2.68
C ASN A 94 -24.56 -21.00 3.69
N ILE A 95 -23.48 -21.79 3.71
CA ILE A 95 -22.28 -21.55 4.53
C ILE A 95 -21.50 -20.39 3.90
N PHE A 96 -21.21 -20.46 2.60
CA PHE A 96 -20.57 -19.39 1.84
C PHE A 96 -21.32 -18.05 2.03
N LEU A 97 -22.64 -18.03 1.82
CA LEU A 97 -23.45 -16.83 2.01
C LEU A 97 -23.41 -16.33 3.48
N GLY A 98 -23.30 -17.24 4.45
CA GLY A 98 -23.12 -16.88 5.86
C GLY A 98 -21.77 -16.20 6.11
N ASN A 99 -20.70 -16.72 5.52
CA ASN A 99 -19.35 -16.17 5.64
C ASN A 99 -19.28 -14.77 5.02
N VAL A 100 -19.86 -14.56 3.82
CA VAL A 100 -19.98 -13.24 3.18
C VAL A 100 -20.65 -12.22 4.10
N ILE A 101 -21.81 -12.57 4.66
CA ILE A 101 -22.56 -11.65 5.53
C ILE A 101 -21.80 -11.35 6.82
N THR A 102 -21.11 -12.36 7.37
CA THR A 102 -20.34 -12.21 8.61
C THR A 102 -19.14 -11.30 8.39
N PHE A 103 -18.40 -11.52 7.31
CA PHE A 103 -17.30 -10.67 6.88
C PHE A 103 -17.77 -9.23 6.66
N LEU A 104 -18.81 -9.02 5.84
CA LEU A 104 -19.34 -7.68 5.53
C LEU A 104 -19.77 -6.92 6.80
N ARG A 105 -20.42 -7.59 7.76
CA ARG A 105 -20.78 -6.97 9.05
C ARG A 105 -19.57 -6.55 9.87
N CYS A 106 -18.52 -7.37 9.89
CA CYS A 106 -17.31 -7.05 10.63
C CYS A 106 -16.69 -5.77 10.06
N ARG A 107 -16.53 -5.73 8.74
CA ARG A 107 -15.91 -4.60 8.05
C ARG A 107 -16.73 -3.31 8.13
N LEU A 108 -18.05 -3.38 7.97
CA LEU A 108 -18.91 -2.19 8.10
C LEU A 108 -18.91 -1.61 9.53
N LYS A 109 -18.81 -2.45 10.57
CA LYS A 109 -18.66 -1.97 11.95
C LYS A 109 -17.34 -1.26 12.18
N GLU A 110 -16.27 -1.72 11.53
CA GLU A 110 -14.96 -1.06 11.63
C GLU A 110 -14.96 0.28 10.89
N ILE A 111 -15.55 0.35 9.69
CA ILE A 111 -15.71 1.61 8.93
C ILE A 111 -16.49 2.65 9.74
N ASP A 112 -17.60 2.26 10.38
CA ASP A 112 -18.42 3.17 11.20
C ASP A 112 -17.60 3.87 12.30
N ASN A 113 -16.51 3.26 12.76
CA ASN A 113 -15.61 3.81 13.78
C ASN A 113 -14.38 4.52 13.22
N ASN A 114 -13.82 4.07 12.09
CA ASN A 114 -12.46 4.42 11.64
C ASN A 114 -12.38 4.94 10.18
N GLU A 115 -13.51 5.12 9.49
CA GLU A 115 -13.64 5.46 8.05
C GLU A 115 -13.13 4.35 7.09
N ILE A 116 -12.06 3.65 7.46
CA ILE A 116 -11.46 2.53 6.73
C ILE A 116 -11.37 1.31 7.65
N SER A 117 -11.54 0.12 7.06
CA SER A 117 -11.29 -1.16 7.72
C SER A 117 -10.10 -1.86 7.06
N LEU A 118 -9.19 -2.40 7.87
CA LEU A 118 -8.05 -3.21 7.42
C LEU A 118 -8.25 -4.66 7.83
N PHE A 119 -7.96 -5.58 6.92
CA PHE A 119 -8.04 -7.01 7.19
C PHE A 119 -6.95 -7.77 6.46
N GLN A 120 -6.54 -8.91 7.01
CA GLN A 120 -5.55 -9.77 6.35
C GLN A 120 -6.22 -10.68 5.31
N ILE A 121 -5.51 -11.03 4.23
CA ILE A 121 -6.02 -11.91 3.18
C ILE A 121 -6.60 -13.21 3.76
N LYS A 122 -6.00 -13.75 4.83
CA LYS A 122 -6.50 -14.93 5.55
C LYS A 122 -7.97 -14.83 5.98
N GLU A 123 -8.47 -13.63 6.25
CA GLU A 123 -9.84 -13.39 6.73
C GLU A 123 -10.89 -13.51 5.61
N ILE A 124 -10.49 -13.26 4.36
CA ILE A 124 -11.39 -13.35 3.19
C ILE A 124 -11.11 -14.60 2.33
N SER A 125 -10.00 -15.30 2.58
CA SER A 125 -9.49 -16.39 1.74
C SER A 125 -10.48 -17.54 1.55
N GLN A 126 -11.46 -17.72 2.45
CA GLN A 126 -12.52 -18.73 2.30
C GLN A 126 -13.62 -18.33 1.31
N ILE A 127 -13.76 -17.04 1.00
CA ILE A 127 -14.84 -16.47 0.19
C ILE A 127 -14.31 -16.03 -1.18
N PHE A 128 -13.11 -15.43 -1.21
CA PHE A 128 -12.61 -14.69 -2.36
C PHE A 128 -11.14 -15.04 -2.66
N ASP A 129 -10.80 -15.15 -3.94
CA ASP A 129 -9.43 -15.40 -4.39
C ASP A 129 -8.73 -14.08 -4.73
N VAL A 130 -8.06 -13.51 -3.72
CA VAL A 130 -7.39 -12.20 -3.84
C VAL A 130 -6.29 -12.26 -4.90
N ASN A 131 -5.47 -13.31 -4.94
CA ASN A 131 -4.42 -13.48 -5.96
C ASN A 131 -4.98 -13.41 -7.38
N LYS A 132 -6.09 -14.13 -7.66
CA LYS A 132 -6.74 -14.06 -8.99
C LYS A 132 -7.32 -12.70 -9.32
N TYR A 133 -7.98 -12.06 -8.35
CA TYR A 133 -8.52 -10.71 -8.56
C TYR A 133 -7.43 -9.69 -8.87
N TYR A 134 -6.26 -9.83 -8.22
CA TYR A 134 -5.13 -8.95 -8.42
C TYR A 134 -4.23 -9.34 -9.61
N GLY A 135 -4.36 -10.56 -10.14
CA GLY A 135 -3.43 -11.09 -11.14
C GLY A 135 -1.99 -11.22 -10.62
N ILE A 136 -1.83 -11.38 -9.30
CA ILE A 136 -0.53 -11.47 -8.61
C ILE A 136 -0.48 -12.83 -7.91
N SER A 137 0.67 -13.50 -7.95
CA SER A 137 0.85 -14.81 -7.30
C SER A 137 1.58 -14.76 -5.97
N CYS A 138 2.25 -13.65 -5.65
CA CYS A 138 3.04 -13.49 -4.43
C CYS A 138 2.23 -13.03 -3.21
N LEU A 139 0.89 -12.86 -3.33
CA LEU A 139 0.08 -12.49 -2.16
C LEU A 139 -0.15 -13.71 -1.27
N THR A 140 0.22 -13.56 -0.02
CA THR A 140 0.04 -14.57 1.04
C THR A 140 -0.89 -14.04 2.14
N ASP A 141 -1.22 -14.91 3.08
CA ASP A 141 -2.27 -14.71 4.07
C ASP A 141 -2.06 -13.51 5.02
N HIS A 142 -0.82 -13.10 5.33
CA HIS A 142 -0.56 -11.92 6.17
C HIS A 142 -0.82 -10.57 5.51
N HIS A 143 -0.83 -10.50 4.17
CA HIS A 143 -0.91 -9.21 3.48
C HIS A 143 -2.22 -8.51 3.85
N TRP A 144 -2.11 -7.21 4.08
CA TRP A 144 -3.24 -6.38 4.49
C TRP A 144 -4.03 -5.90 3.29
N VAL A 145 -5.34 -5.80 3.45
CA VAL A 145 -6.29 -5.35 2.46
C VAL A 145 -7.17 -4.28 3.10
N GLN A 146 -7.24 -3.15 2.42
CA GLN A 146 -8.13 -2.04 2.73
C GLN A 146 -9.54 -2.35 2.24
N PHE A 147 -10.52 -2.09 3.11
CA PHE A 147 -11.94 -2.13 2.82
C PHE A 147 -12.54 -0.75 3.10
N SER A 148 -13.23 -0.18 2.10
CA SER A 148 -13.97 1.07 2.18
C SER A 148 -15.26 0.97 1.36
N LEU A 149 -16.16 1.95 1.49
CA LEU A 149 -17.32 2.05 0.60
C LEU A 149 -17.00 2.79 -0.70
N ASP A 150 -16.02 3.70 -0.66
CA ASP A 150 -15.65 4.57 -1.78
C ASP A 150 -14.75 3.90 -2.82
N GLN A 151 -13.95 2.95 -2.38
CA GLN A 151 -12.93 2.31 -3.20
C GLN A 151 -13.08 0.79 -3.20
N PRO A 152 -12.69 0.12 -4.30
CA PRO A 152 -12.56 -1.34 -4.30
C PRO A 152 -11.61 -1.79 -3.19
N ILE A 153 -11.71 -3.07 -2.81
CA ILE A 153 -10.73 -3.62 -1.88
C ILE A 153 -9.34 -3.43 -2.48
N THR A 154 -8.40 -2.94 -1.68
CA THR A 154 -7.04 -2.56 -2.13
C THR A 154 -6.01 -3.25 -1.24
N VAL A 155 -5.17 -4.14 -1.79
CA VAL A 155 -4.06 -4.73 -1.03
C VAL A 155 -3.05 -3.64 -0.74
N THR A 156 -2.67 -3.49 0.52
CA THR A 156 -1.78 -2.43 1.01
C THR A 156 -0.41 -3.00 1.33
N PHE A 157 0.62 -2.36 0.78
CA PHE A 157 2.01 -2.70 0.95
C PHE A 157 2.74 -1.53 1.61
N PRO A 158 3.30 -1.68 2.83
CA PRO A 158 3.93 -0.57 3.53
C PRO A 158 5.04 0.13 2.73
N GLU A 159 5.84 -0.66 2.00
CA GLU A 159 6.93 -0.16 1.16
C GLU A 159 6.40 0.56 -0.09
N TYR A 160 5.27 0.15 -0.65
CA TYR A 160 4.60 0.88 -1.73
C TYR A 160 4.12 2.27 -1.28
N ILE A 161 3.51 2.35 -0.09
CA ILE A 161 3.03 3.62 0.48
C ILE A 161 4.21 4.59 0.68
N LEU A 162 5.25 4.13 1.37
CA LEU A 162 6.44 4.92 1.64
C LEU A 162 7.18 5.34 0.36
N PHE A 163 7.17 4.48 -0.67
CA PHE A 163 7.73 4.84 -1.96
C PHE A 163 6.89 5.91 -2.68
N ASN A 164 5.57 5.86 -2.60
CA ASN A 164 4.72 6.94 -3.13
C ASN A 164 4.95 8.26 -2.40
N ASP A 165 5.08 8.24 -1.07
CA ASP A 165 5.44 9.42 -0.29
C ASP A 165 6.79 9.99 -0.72
N LEU A 166 7.78 9.12 -0.94
CA LEU A 166 9.09 9.51 -1.45
C LEU A 166 8.98 10.22 -2.81
N LYS A 167 8.16 9.71 -3.75
CA LYS A 167 7.94 10.36 -5.05
C LYS A 167 7.31 11.74 -4.90
N VAL A 168 6.28 11.87 -4.05
CA VAL A 168 5.60 13.15 -3.80
C VAL A 168 6.58 14.17 -3.24
N GLN A 169 7.34 13.80 -2.21
CA GLN A 169 8.33 14.69 -1.59
C GLN A 169 9.48 15.03 -2.54
N TRP A 170 9.88 14.09 -3.41
CA TRP A 170 10.91 14.35 -4.42
C TRP A 170 10.44 15.37 -5.46
N ASN A 171 9.22 15.20 -5.96
CA ASN A 171 8.64 16.14 -6.91
C ASN A 171 8.53 17.54 -6.32
N TYR A 172 8.13 17.64 -5.03
CA TYR A 172 8.06 18.92 -4.33
C TYR A 172 9.45 19.51 -4.08
N TYR A 173 10.45 18.69 -3.74
CA TYR A 173 11.84 19.12 -3.65
C TYR A 173 12.35 19.75 -4.96
N LEU A 174 12.06 19.13 -6.10
CA LEU A 174 12.44 19.68 -7.41
C LEU A 174 11.76 21.02 -7.71
N ASP A 175 10.50 21.19 -7.33
CA ASP A 175 9.76 22.45 -7.50
C ASP A 175 10.41 23.58 -6.68
N VAL A 176 10.64 23.36 -5.39
CA VAL A 176 11.28 24.35 -4.52
C VAL A 176 12.71 24.66 -4.98
N ARG A 177 13.46 23.64 -5.43
CA ARG A 177 14.83 23.80 -5.96
C ARG A 177 14.83 24.68 -7.21
N THR A 178 13.89 24.46 -8.11
CA THR A 178 13.78 25.21 -9.36
C THR A 178 13.47 26.68 -9.08
N ASN A 179 12.55 26.95 -8.14
CA ASN A 179 12.23 28.32 -7.72
C ASN A 179 13.46 29.06 -7.18
N LEU A 180 14.24 28.42 -6.30
CA LEU A 180 15.49 28.98 -5.78
C LEU A 180 16.53 29.19 -6.88
N SER A 181 16.73 28.23 -7.77
CA SER A 181 17.68 28.37 -8.87
C SER A 181 17.33 29.55 -9.77
N ASN A 182 16.05 29.76 -10.06
CA ASN A 182 15.59 30.90 -10.87
C ASN A 182 15.83 32.23 -10.16
N SER A 183 15.61 32.31 -8.84
CA SER A 183 15.92 33.53 -8.07
C SER A 183 17.42 33.83 -7.97
N GLN A 184 18.29 32.82 -8.10
CA GLN A 184 19.75 32.99 -8.06
C GLN A 184 20.33 33.54 -9.37
N THR A 185 19.68 33.33 -10.52
CA THR A 185 20.20 33.82 -11.80
C THR A 185 20.22 35.35 -11.91
N ASP A 186 19.47 36.02 -11.04
CA ASP A 186 19.39 37.49 -11.01
C ASP A 186 20.51 38.14 -10.18
N ILE A 187 21.34 37.36 -9.48
CA ILE A 187 22.43 37.86 -8.63
C ILE A 187 23.65 38.20 -9.50
N LYS A 188 23.94 39.51 -9.67
CA LYS A 188 25.10 39.97 -10.44
C LYS A 188 26.21 40.52 -9.55
N ASP A 189 25.86 41.05 -8.38
CA ASP A 189 26.81 41.64 -7.44
C ASP A 189 26.50 41.30 -5.96
N MET A 190 27.27 41.92 -5.06
CA MET A 190 27.12 41.71 -3.61
C MET A 190 25.85 42.33 -3.03
N GLN A 191 25.31 43.39 -3.64
CA GLN A 191 24.07 44.02 -3.22
C GLN A 191 22.89 43.12 -3.58
N ASP A 192 22.85 42.59 -4.80
CA ASP A 192 21.83 41.62 -5.22
C ASP A 192 21.85 40.37 -4.33
N LYS A 193 23.05 39.90 -3.96
CA LYS A 193 23.21 38.78 -3.03
C LYS A 193 22.64 39.09 -1.65
N TYR A 194 22.80 40.32 -1.17
CA TYR A 194 22.26 40.74 0.12
C TYR A 194 20.73 40.84 0.10
N GLU A 195 20.16 41.40 -0.97
CA GLU A 195 18.72 41.44 -1.23
C GLU A 195 18.15 40.01 -1.27
N TYR A 196 18.78 39.13 -2.05
CA TYR A 196 18.42 37.71 -2.16
C TYR A 196 18.37 37.01 -0.79
N LEU A 197 19.39 37.22 0.06
CA LEU A 197 19.47 36.58 1.38
C LEU A 197 18.44 37.12 2.38
N LYS A 198 17.97 38.35 2.18
CA LYS A 198 16.95 38.99 3.02
C LYS A 198 15.54 38.65 2.60
N ASP A 199 15.34 38.37 1.33
CA ASP A 199 14.03 38.07 0.78
C ASP A 199 13.34 36.94 1.57
N ASN A 200 12.07 37.15 1.88
CA ASN A 200 11.32 36.23 2.72
C ASN A 200 11.05 34.90 2.00
N GLN A 201 10.78 34.95 0.70
CA GLN A 201 10.48 33.77 -0.09
C GLN A 201 11.74 32.92 -0.29
N ASN A 202 12.88 33.53 -0.62
CA ASN A 202 14.14 32.82 -0.76
C ASN A 202 14.58 32.13 0.55
N ARG A 203 14.39 32.80 1.70
CA ARG A 203 14.65 32.19 3.01
C ARG A 203 13.70 31.04 3.30
N HIS A 204 12.40 31.22 3.03
CA HIS A 204 11.40 30.16 3.16
C HIS A 204 11.76 28.95 2.31
N ASP A 205 12.10 29.15 1.04
CA ASP A 205 12.43 28.07 0.12
C ASP A 205 13.74 27.39 0.51
N SER A 206 14.72 28.15 1.00
CA SER A 206 15.98 27.57 1.52
C SER A 206 15.75 26.69 2.74
N TYR A 207 14.86 27.08 3.67
CA TYR A 207 14.49 26.25 4.81
C TYR A 207 13.66 25.03 4.38
N SER A 208 12.75 25.23 3.41
CA SER A 208 11.94 24.18 2.81
C SER A 208 12.80 23.10 2.15
N LEU A 209 13.79 23.48 1.32
CA LEU A 209 14.77 22.53 0.78
C LEU A 209 15.50 21.76 1.87
N GLY A 210 15.85 22.46 2.95
CA GLY A 210 16.55 21.84 4.06
C GLY A 210 15.72 20.76 4.76
N ALA A 211 14.44 21.06 5.00
CA ALA A 211 13.49 20.11 5.55
C ALA A 211 13.26 18.93 4.59
N LEU A 212 13.00 19.21 3.31
CA LEU A 212 12.73 18.20 2.28
C LEU A 212 13.91 17.25 2.09
N HIS A 213 15.15 17.75 2.11
CA HIS A 213 16.35 16.91 2.03
C HIS A 213 16.40 15.87 3.17
N ARG A 214 16.14 16.30 4.41
CA ARG A 214 16.12 15.38 5.56
C ARG A 214 14.95 14.41 5.48
N THR A 215 13.77 14.88 5.12
CA THR A 215 12.56 14.06 4.92
C THR A 215 12.78 12.98 3.87
N LEU A 216 13.40 13.32 2.74
CA LEU A 216 13.71 12.38 1.66
C LEU A 216 14.67 11.27 2.11
N ILE A 217 15.71 11.60 2.89
CA ILE A 217 16.61 10.59 3.48
C ILE A 217 15.87 9.68 4.46
N ILE A 218 15.00 10.24 5.30
CA ILE A 218 14.17 9.44 6.22
C ILE A 218 13.28 8.49 5.43
N LEU A 219 12.56 8.99 4.42
CA LEU A 219 11.66 8.20 3.59
C LEU A 219 12.38 7.10 2.80
N CYS A 220 13.58 7.35 2.28
CA CYS A 220 14.30 6.34 1.50
C CYS A 220 14.82 5.20 2.37
N VAL A 221 15.17 5.47 3.63
CA VAL A 221 15.50 4.43 4.60
C VAL A 221 14.23 3.69 5.03
N SER A 222 13.16 4.41 5.37
CA SER A 222 11.89 3.78 5.76
C SER A 222 11.31 2.89 4.66
N PHE A 223 11.46 3.27 3.38
CA PHE A 223 11.10 2.41 2.25
C PHE A 223 11.87 1.07 2.26
N VAL A 224 13.19 1.10 2.46
CA VAL A 224 14.02 -0.12 2.53
C VAL A 224 13.65 -0.95 3.76
N GLU A 225 13.49 -0.31 4.91
CA GLU A 225 13.05 -0.95 6.15
C GLU A 225 11.73 -1.71 5.91
N ALA A 226 10.70 -1.01 5.43
CA ALA A 226 9.39 -1.59 5.16
C ALA A 226 9.45 -2.77 4.18
N TYR A 227 10.23 -2.65 3.11
CA TYR A 227 10.42 -3.74 2.15
C TYR A 227 11.06 -4.98 2.83
N LEU A 228 12.10 -4.79 3.63
CA LEU A 228 12.77 -5.89 4.32
C LEU A 228 11.86 -6.57 5.35
N TYR A 229 11.01 -5.79 6.04
CA TYR A 229 10.04 -6.34 6.99
C TYR A 229 8.92 -7.13 6.30
N ASP A 230 8.38 -6.62 5.20
CA ASP A 230 7.32 -7.32 4.46
C ASP A 230 7.85 -8.61 3.81
N LEU A 231 9.08 -8.57 3.28
CA LEU A 231 9.79 -9.75 2.82
C LEU A 231 10.04 -10.75 3.94
N LEU A 232 10.45 -10.29 5.14
CA LEU A 232 10.64 -11.18 6.29
C LEU A 232 9.34 -11.91 6.64
N LEU A 233 8.21 -11.19 6.69
CA LEU A 233 6.90 -11.78 6.96
C LEU A 233 6.56 -12.84 5.90
N SER A 234 6.72 -12.50 4.61
CA SER A 234 6.51 -13.43 3.50
C SER A 234 7.35 -14.70 3.59
N ILE A 235 8.62 -14.59 3.98
CA ILE A 235 9.49 -15.75 4.18
C ILE A 235 9.01 -16.58 5.39
N THR A 236 8.66 -15.94 6.51
CA THR A 236 8.28 -16.65 7.74
C THR A 236 6.94 -17.39 7.64
N GLU A 237 6.00 -16.88 6.85
CA GLU A 237 4.72 -17.56 6.59
C GLU A 237 4.87 -18.71 5.58
N ASN A 238 5.94 -18.72 4.79
CA ASN A 238 6.22 -19.81 3.87
C ASN A 238 6.93 -20.96 4.61
N LEU A 239 6.20 -22.06 4.79
CA LEU A 239 6.67 -23.26 5.50
C LEU A 239 8.00 -23.80 4.96
N SER A 240 8.29 -23.62 3.67
CA SER A 240 9.53 -24.09 3.04
C SER A 240 10.78 -23.37 3.54
N TYR A 241 10.65 -22.16 4.10
CA TYR A 241 11.78 -21.35 4.57
C TYR A 241 11.84 -21.24 6.10
N ASN A 242 10.70 -21.35 6.79
CA ASN A 242 10.56 -21.08 8.21
C ASN A 242 11.52 -21.92 9.10
N GLU A 243 11.70 -23.21 8.79
CA GLU A 243 12.56 -24.11 9.59
C GLU A 243 14.04 -23.68 9.66
N ASN A 244 14.49 -22.84 8.72
CA ASN A 244 15.88 -22.40 8.63
C ASN A 244 16.12 -20.99 9.22
N ILE A 245 15.08 -20.31 9.71
CA ILE A 245 15.18 -18.95 10.27
C ILE A 245 15.41 -19.04 11.78
N ASN A 246 16.56 -18.58 12.24
CA ASN A 246 16.85 -18.43 13.67
C ASN A 246 16.78 -16.94 14.04
N LEU A 247 15.56 -16.40 14.06
CA LEU A 247 15.25 -15.07 14.54
C LEU A 247 14.22 -15.16 15.65
N ASP A 248 14.43 -14.38 16.71
CA ASP A 248 13.41 -14.18 17.73
C ASP A 248 12.34 -13.23 17.20
N MET A 249 11.29 -13.81 16.62
CA MET A 249 10.14 -13.10 16.07
C MET A 249 9.31 -12.39 17.16
N ASN A 250 9.57 -12.67 18.47
CA ASN A 250 8.91 -11.96 19.57
C ASN A 250 9.59 -10.63 19.92
N LYS A 251 10.76 -10.33 19.33
CA LYS A 251 11.37 -9.01 19.46
C LYS A 251 10.48 -7.96 18.82
N ARG A 252 10.17 -6.89 19.57
CA ARG A 252 9.39 -5.73 19.08
C ARG A 252 9.99 -5.04 17.84
N LYS A 253 11.30 -5.19 17.59
CA LYS A 253 11.98 -4.60 16.43
C LYS A 253 13.15 -5.50 16.01
N ILE A 254 13.20 -5.88 14.74
CA ILE A 254 14.30 -6.64 14.13
C ILE A 254 15.07 -5.68 13.23
N GLN A 255 16.37 -5.52 13.43
CA GLN A 255 17.12 -4.53 12.64
C GLN A 255 17.31 -5.00 11.20
N ASP A 256 17.36 -4.09 10.23
CA ASP A 256 17.62 -4.38 8.81
C ASP A 256 18.84 -5.29 8.62
N LYS A 257 19.90 -5.00 9.37
CA LYS A 257 21.11 -5.82 9.37
C LYS A 257 20.84 -7.26 9.80
N GLU A 258 19.99 -7.48 10.80
CA GLU A 258 19.61 -8.83 11.20
C GLU A 258 18.81 -9.53 10.09
N ILE A 259 17.91 -8.83 9.41
CA ILE A 259 17.14 -9.40 8.28
C ILE A 259 18.09 -9.78 7.14
N VAL A 260 18.96 -8.87 6.70
CA VAL A 260 19.89 -9.12 5.60
C VAL A 260 20.89 -10.22 5.94
N ASP A 261 21.62 -10.09 7.06
CA ASP A 261 22.72 -11.00 7.39
C ASP A 261 22.23 -12.39 7.83
N ARG A 262 21.13 -12.47 8.59
CA ARG A 262 20.68 -13.72 9.22
C ARG A 262 19.56 -14.43 8.48
N VAL A 263 18.82 -13.73 7.62
CA VAL A 263 17.74 -14.30 6.81
C VAL A 263 18.16 -14.36 5.36
N LEU A 264 18.34 -13.20 4.70
CA LEU A 264 18.55 -13.17 3.25
C LEU A 264 19.84 -13.88 2.84
N PHE A 265 20.97 -13.53 3.45
CA PHE A 265 22.26 -14.15 3.11
C PHE A 265 22.36 -15.61 3.52
N LYS A 266 21.54 -16.05 4.49
CA LYS A 266 21.51 -17.45 4.93
C LYS A 266 20.66 -18.31 3.99
N LEU A 267 19.47 -17.81 3.61
CA LEU A 267 18.51 -18.56 2.81
C LEU A 267 18.80 -18.47 1.31
N PHE A 268 19.43 -17.40 0.84
CA PHE A 268 19.64 -17.13 -0.58
C PHE A 268 21.13 -16.89 -0.88
N PRO A 269 21.93 -17.96 -1.12
CA PRO A 269 23.36 -17.83 -1.40
C PRO A 269 23.69 -16.97 -2.61
N ASN A 270 22.80 -16.92 -3.61
CA ASN A 270 22.91 -16.04 -4.77
C ASN A 270 22.86 -14.55 -4.39
N ILE A 271 22.05 -14.18 -3.40
CA ILE A 271 21.98 -12.81 -2.85
C ILE A 271 23.26 -12.49 -2.07
N LYS A 272 23.73 -13.43 -1.23
CA LYS A 272 24.96 -13.26 -0.44
C LYS A 272 26.21 -13.08 -1.31
N ASN A 273 26.31 -13.85 -2.38
CA ASN A 273 27.50 -13.90 -3.24
C ASN A 273 27.47 -12.84 -4.36
N ASP A 274 26.39 -12.06 -4.49
CA ASP A 274 26.33 -10.95 -5.43
C ASP A 274 27.16 -9.76 -4.92
N ALA A 275 28.23 -9.44 -5.65
CA ALA A 275 29.16 -8.38 -5.27
C ALA A 275 28.49 -7.00 -5.18
N LYS A 276 27.49 -6.73 -6.04
CA LYS A 276 26.79 -5.45 -6.07
C LYS A 276 25.88 -5.29 -4.84
N ILE A 277 25.23 -6.36 -4.37
CA ILE A 277 24.48 -6.32 -3.10
C ILE A 277 25.41 -6.02 -1.93
N GLY A 278 26.58 -6.65 -1.86
CA GLY A 278 27.55 -6.38 -0.80
C GLY A 278 27.99 -4.90 -0.75
N GLU A 279 28.23 -4.30 -1.92
CA GLU A 279 28.55 -2.88 -2.04
C GLU A 279 27.37 -1.99 -1.60
N LEU A 280 26.18 -2.24 -2.15
CA LEU A 280 24.96 -1.48 -1.86
C LEU A 280 24.61 -1.54 -0.37
N PHE A 281 24.68 -2.72 0.25
CA PHE A 281 24.41 -2.90 1.67
C PHE A 281 25.43 -2.17 2.55
N THR A 282 26.70 -2.13 2.15
CA THR A 282 27.74 -1.40 2.88
C THR A 282 27.44 0.09 2.93
N LYS A 283 27.14 0.68 1.76
CA LYS A 283 26.77 2.10 1.66
C LYS A 283 25.40 2.39 2.29
N TYR A 284 24.44 1.47 2.22
CA TYR A 284 23.13 1.63 2.86
C TYR A 284 23.26 1.82 4.38
N LYS A 285 24.18 1.09 5.04
CA LYS A 285 24.47 1.32 6.47
C LYS A 285 24.97 2.74 6.76
N GLU A 286 25.69 3.36 5.83
CA GLU A 286 26.11 4.76 5.95
C GLU A 286 24.90 5.70 5.86
N VAL A 287 23.95 5.41 4.95
CA VAL A 287 22.68 6.15 4.84
C VAL A 287 21.83 6.02 6.10
N ILE A 288 21.75 4.83 6.71
CA ILE A 288 21.07 4.63 8.00
C ILE A 288 21.69 5.55 9.07
N ASN A 289 23.03 5.62 9.16
CA ASN A 289 23.69 6.48 10.13
C ASN A 289 23.37 7.97 9.90
N ILE A 290 23.28 8.39 8.63
CA ILE A 290 22.86 9.77 8.28
C ILE A 290 21.42 10.01 8.75
N ARG A 291 20.50 9.08 8.45
CA ARG A 291 19.09 9.13 8.88
C ARG A 291 18.97 9.20 10.39
N ASP A 292 19.69 8.36 11.12
CA ASP A 292 19.65 8.30 12.58
C ASP A 292 20.10 9.62 13.21
N ARG A 293 21.11 10.29 12.63
CA ARG A 293 21.52 11.65 13.05
C ARG A 293 20.43 12.70 12.79
N TYR A 294 19.63 12.54 11.74
CA TYR A 294 18.51 13.45 11.45
C TYR A 294 17.34 13.27 12.42
N ILE A 295 17.05 12.03 12.83
CA ILE A 295 15.98 11.73 13.80
C ILE A 295 16.42 12.07 15.22
N HIS A 296 17.66 11.74 15.57
CA HIS A 296 18.24 11.94 16.90
C HIS A 296 19.15 13.17 16.93
N ALA A 297 18.68 14.25 16.31
CA ALA A 297 19.38 15.53 16.29
C ALA A 297 19.72 15.96 17.73
N SER A 298 21.01 16.21 17.97
CA SER A 298 21.49 16.62 19.28
C SER A 298 22.43 17.81 19.17
N ALA A 299 22.45 18.64 20.22
CA ALA A 299 23.40 19.73 20.36
C ALA A 299 24.78 19.26 20.85
N PHE A 300 25.02 17.95 20.92
CA PHE A 300 26.26 17.39 21.42
C PHE A 300 27.40 17.52 20.41
N ILE A 301 28.60 17.30 20.91
CA ILE A 301 29.82 17.20 20.10
C ILE A 301 30.15 15.73 19.99
N ASP A 302 30.35 15.25 18.77
CA ASP A 302 30.82 13.89 18.51
C ASP A 302 32.20 13.71 19.17
N PRO A 303 32.35 12.79 20.14
CA PRO A 303 33.61 12.60 20.85
C PRO A 303 34.77 12.22 19.92
N SER A 304 34.47 11.55 18.79
CA SER A 304 35.43 10.98 17.85
C SER A 304 35.95 12.02 16.84
N SER A 305 35.06 12.85 16.29
CA SER A 305 35.40 13.85 15.27
C SER A 305 35.60 15.26 15.84
N LYS A 306 35.18 15.51 17.09
CA LYS A 306 35.12 16.85 17.73
C LYS A 306 34.24 17.84 16.97
N GLU A 307 33.37 17.37 16.08
CA GLU A 307 32.42 18.20 15.37
C GLU A 307 31.07 18.25 16.09
N SER A 308 30.33 19.34 15.92
CA SER A 308 28.95 19.41 16.39
C SER A 308 28.07 18.43 15.61
N GLU A 309 27.27 17.64 16.32
CA GLU A 309 26.23 16.77 15.74
C GLU A 309 25.14 17.58 15.00
N LEU A 310 25.09 18.91 15.16
CA LEU A 310 24.22 19.79 14.37
C LEU A 310 24.77 20.07 12.97
N LYS A 311 26.08 19.93 12.75
CA LYS A 311 26.72 20.28 11.47
C LYS A 311 26.17 19.46 10.29
N PRO A 312 25.93 18.14 10.41
CA PRO A 312 25.26 17.36 9.35
C PRO A 312 23.82 17.78 9.06
N LEU A 313 23.12 18.41 10.02
CA LEU A 313 21.74 18.91 9.82
C LEU A 313 21.71 20.17 8.96
N LEU A 314 22.81 20.93 8.96
CA LEU A 314 22.95 22.21 8.27
C LEU A 314 23.73 22.08 6.95
N LYS A 315 24.69 21.16 6.89
CA LYS A 315 25.50 20.91 5.69
C LYS A 315 24.84 19.84 4.81
N LEU A 316 23.81 20.26 4.09
CA LEU A 316 23.08 19.42 3.16
C LEU A 316 23.80 19.37 1.81
N ASN A 317 23.86 18.20 1.20
CA ASN A 317 24.59 17.98 -0.05
C ASN A 317 23.67 17.26 -1.03
N GLU A 318 23.26 17.97 -2.07
CA GLU A 318 22.37 17.45 -3.12
C GLU A 318 22.90 16.17 -3.76
N LYS A 319 24.20 16.07 -4.01
CA LYS A 319 24.81 14.86 -4.56
C LYS A 319 24.64 13.68 -3.58
N SER A 320 24.89 13.91 -2.30
CA SER A 320 24.71 12.88 -1.25
C SER A 320 23.24 12.45 -1.11
N LEU A 321 22.30 13.38 -1.29
CA LEU A 321 20.88 13.07 -1.30
C LEU A 321 20.55 12.12 -2.44
N VAL A 322 20.88 12.52 -3.67
CA VAL A 322 20.58 11.73 -4.87
C VAL A 322 21.24 10.35 -4.82
N GLU A 323 22.49 10.28 -4.37
CA GLU A 323 23.20 9.02 -4.18
C GLU A 323 22.49 8.12 -3.17
N SER A 324 22.02 8.67 -2.04
CA SER A 324 21.28 7.91 -1.02
C SER A 324 19.93 7.41 -1.53
N LEU A 325 19.18 8.26 -2.25
CA LEU A 325 17.88 7.91 -2.84
C LEU A 325 18.03 6.81 -3.88
N GLN A 326 18.98 6.96 -4.81
CA GLN A 326 19.23 5.98 -5.85
C GLN A 326 19.71 4.66 -5.25
N LEU A 327 20.61 4.73 -4.27
CA LEU A 327 21.14 3.54 -3.60
C LEU A 327 20.05 2.72 -2.90
N SER A 328 19.15 3.38 -2.17
CA SER A 328 18.02 2.70 -1.51
C SER A 328 17.14 1.96 -2.52
N VAL A 329 16.81 2.59 -3.65
CA VAL A 329 16.01 1.95 -4.70
C VAL A 329 16.75 0.81 -5.38
N ASP A 330 18.01 1.02 -5.75
CA ASP A 330 18.84 0.00 -6.41
C ASP A 330 19.06 -1.22 -5.50
N PHE A 331 19.23 -1.01 -4.20
CA PHE A 331 19.39 -2.08 -3.22
C PHE A 331 18.16 -2.97 -3.14
N VAL A 332 16.98 -2.36 -2.96
CA VAL A 332 15.70 -3.08 -2.86
C VAL A 332 15.37 -3.81 -4.17
N LYS A 333 15.54 -3.14 -5.32
CA LYS A 333 15.37 -3.77 -6.65
C LYS A 333 16.30 -4.96 -6.84
N LYS A 334 17.58 -4.83 -6.49
CA LYS A 334 18.55 -5.89 -6.70
C LYS A 334 18.26 -7.12 -5.83
N ILE A 335 17.77 -6.93 -4.61
CA ILE A 335 17.28 -8.04 -3.78
C ILE A 335 16.09 -8.71 -4.49
N ASN A 336 15.07 -7.94 -4.90
CA ASN A 336 13.86 -8.46 -5.54
C ASN A 336 14.14 -9.23 -6.84
N GLU A 337 15.08 -8.76 -7.66
CA GLU A 337 15.53 -9.46 -8.88
C GLU A 337 16.06 -10.87 -8.60
N LEU A 338 16.71 -11.08 -7.46
CA LEU A 338 17.40 -12.32 -7.09
C LEU A 338 16.56 -13.24 -6.20
N LEU A 339 15.38 -12.80 -5.77
CA LEU A 339 14.45 -13.63 -5.03
C LEU A 339 13.74 -14.65 -5.94
N PRO A 340 13.31 -15.80 -5.39
CA PRO A 340 12.32 -16.68 -6.03
C PRO A 340 11.03 -15.91 -6.35
N GLU A 341 10.33 -16.31 -7.42
CA GLU A 341 9.16 -15.57 -7.95
C GLU A 341 8.05 -15.41 -6.90
N GLU A 342 7.85 -16.43 -6.06
CA GLU A 342 6.87 -16.45 -4.98
C GLU A 342 7.16 -15.44 -3.85
N LEU A 343 8.38 -14.91 -3.76
CA LEU A 343 8.80 -13.92 -2.76
C LEU A 343 9.02 -12.52 -3.34
N LYS A 344 8.77 -12.31 -4.63
CA LYS A 344 8.93 -11.00 -5.28
C LYS A 344 7.75 -10.08 -4.97
N ILE A 345 7.88 -9.29 -3.92
CA ILE A 345 6.83 -8.38 -3.44
C ILE A 345 6.78 -7.03 -4.20
N LEU A 346 7.81 -6.66 -4.97
CA LEU A 346 7.84 -5.41 -5.75
C LEU A 346 7.17 -5.52 -7.13
N TYR A 347 6.11 -6.32 -7.27
CA TYR A 347 5.38 -6.49 -8.54
C TYR A 347 4.91 -5.15 -9.14
N TRP A 348 4.70 -4.14 -8.29
CA TRP A 348 4.26 -2.80 -8.67
C TRP A 348 5.39 -1.94 -9.26
N MET A 349 6.66 -2.18 -8.87
CA MET A 349 7.84 -1.55 -9.51
C MET A 349 8.16 -2.20 -10.85
N ASP A 350 7.85 -3.49 -11.00
CA ASP A 350 8.19 -4.32 -12.15
C ASP A 350 7.07 -4.44 -13.21
N SER A 351 6.08 -3.53 -13.18
CA SER A 351 5.05 -3.39 -14.24
C SER A 351 5.61 -3.05 -15.64
N ASN A 352 6.93 -3.09 -15.78
CA ASN A 352 7.77 -2.87 -16.96
C ASN A 352 7.72 -3.98 -18.02
N LYS A 353 6.92 -5.04 -17.87
CA LYS A 353 6.94 -6.16 -18.84
C LYS A 353 5.97 -6.02 -20.03
N THR A 354 5.05 -5.07 -20.03
CA THR A 354 4.01 -5.01 -21.08
C THR A 354 3.88 -3.69 -21.85
N ASP A 355 4.49 -2.58 -21.42
CA ASP A 355 4.33 -1.31 -22.14
C ASP A 355 5.67 -0.58 -22.37
N GLU A 356 6.10 -0.54 -23.63
CA GLU A 356 7.31 0.14 -24.12
C GLU A 356 7.33 1.66 -23.86
N ASN A 357 6.20 2.26 -23.49
CA ASN A 357 6.05 3.70 -23.23
C ASN A 357 6.17 4.11 -21.75
N TYR A 358 6.28 3.16 -20.80
CA TYR A 358 6.40 3.45 -19.35
C TYR A 358 7.83 3.35 -18.84
N ASN A 359 8.79 3.38 -19.76
CA ASN A 359 10.21 3.12 -19.54
C ASN A 359 10.97 4.28 -18.87
N THR A 360 10.40 4.91 -17.84
CA THR A 360 11.18 5.75 -16.93
C THR A 360 11.64 4.90 -15.77
N ALA A 361 12.74 4.17 -15.96
CA ALA A 361 13.51 3.61 -14.86
C ALA A 361 13.68 4.68 -13.79
N ILE A 362 13.23 4.42 -12.55
CA ILE A 362 13.37 5.33 -11.42
C ILE A 362 14.86 5.71 -11.31
N ASN A 363 15.15 6.98 -11.62
CA ASN A 363 16.51 7.49 -11.66
C ASN A 363 16.54 8.91 -11.10
N PHE A 364 16.94 9.03 -9.83
CA PHE A 364 17.05 10.32 -9.15
C PHE A 364 18.18 11.19 -9.73
N ASN A 365 19.16 10.58 -10.42
CA ASN A 365 20.26 11.32 -11.06
C ASN A 365 19.79 12.21 -12.22
N ASN A 366 18.60 11.95 -12.78
CA ASN A 366 18.06 12.75 -13.88
C ASN A 366 17.41 14.05 -13.43
N PHE A 367 17.22 14.27 -12.12
CA PHE A 367 16.53 15.46 -11.58
C PHE A 367 15.16 15.72 -12.22
N SER A 368 14.47 14.65 -12.60
CA SER A 368 13.13 14.71 -13.20
C SER A 368 12.06 14.31 -12.19
N LYS A 369 10.87 14.90 -12.34
CA LYS A 369 9.70 14.47 -11.58
C LYS A 369 9.37 13.02 -11.87
N LEU A 370 8.95 12.31 -10.83
CA LEU A 370 8.48 10.93 -10.90
C LEU A 370 6.96 10.91 -11.07
N THR A 371 6.47 9.99 -11.88
CA THR A 371 5.03 9.83 -12.12
C THR A 371 4.32 9.35 -10.84
N LEU A 372 3.29 10.08 -10.43
CA LEU A 372 2.51 9.77 -9.23
C LEU A 372 1.39 8.77 -9.50
N ILE A 373 0.62 8.99 -10.57
CA ILE A 373 -0.58 8.21 -10.92
C ILE A 373 -0.31 7.41 -12.19
N ASN A 374 -0.68 6.12 -12.20
CA ASN A 374 -0.68 5.33 -13.41
C ASN A 374 -2.04 5.48 -14.10
N SER A 375 -2.09 6.07 -15.29
CA SER A 375 -3.36 6.29 -16.00
C SER A 375 -3.83 5.12 -16.86
N LYS A 376 -3.04 4.05 -17.02
CA LYS A 376 -3.35 2.95 -17.97
C LYS A 376 -3.29 1.55 -17.40
N SER A 377 -2.97 1.38 -16.13
CA SER A 377 -3.09 0.03 -15.57
C SER A 377 -4.57 -0.34 -15.46
N HIS A 378 -4.95 -1.57 -15.81
CA HIS A 378 -6.21 -2.14 -15.30
C HIS A 378 -6.27 -2.08 -13.75
N PHE A 379 -5.13 -1.75 -13.11
CA PHE A 379 -4.89 -1.42 -11.73
C PHE A 379 -5.06 0.07 -11.35
N ASN A 380 -5.71 0.92 -12.16
CA ASN A 380 -6.09 2.31 -11.79
C ASN A 380 -7.06 2.36 -10.57
N GLN A 381 -7.41 1.20 -10.02
CA GLN A 381 -8.09 1.02 -8.74
C GLN A 381 -7.13 0.94 -7.54
N ARG A 382 -5.81 0.97 -7.75
CA ARG A 382 -4.76 0.78 -6.73
C ARG A 382 -3.97 2.05 -6.40
N ASP A 383 -4.38 3.21 -6.90
CA ASP A 383 -3.72 4.45 -6.52
C ASP A 383 -4.04 4.74 -5.05
N TYR A 384 -3.02 4.65 -4.19
CA TYR A 384 -3.14 4.92 -2.75
C TYR A 384 -3.60 6.36 -2.49
N TYR A 385 -3.29 7.26 -3.43
CA TYR A 385 -3.75 8.63 -3.48
C TYR A 385 -4.62 8.81 -4.72
N ASN A 386 -5.93 8.57 -4.58
CA ASN A 386 -6.90 9.10 -5.54
C ASN A 386 -7.34 10.48 -5.03
N PRO A 387 -7.32 11.52 -5.88
CA PRO A 387 -7.78 12.86 -5.51
C PRO A 387 -9.28 12.92 -5.20
#